data_AF-A0A1X0HX06-F1
#
_entry.id   AF-A0A1X0HX06-F1
#
_cell.length_a   1.000
_cell.length_b   1.000
_cell.length_c   1.000
_cell.angle_alpha   90.00
_cell.angle_beta   90.00
_cell.angle_gamma   90.00
#
_symmetry.space_group_name_H-M   'P 1'
#
loop_
_entity.id
_entity.type
_entity.pdbx_description
1 polymer ?
#
loop_
_entity_poly.entity_id
_entity_poly.type
_entity_poly.pdbx_seq_one_letter_code
_entity_poly.pdbx_strand_id
1 'polypeptide(L)'
;SALLEMVVLASDLVVSPLQPNMLTAREFNRGTMQMLDGLRPYERLGMRIPKVQIVINCLDQTNDSRAIHENVRAIFDEHQDISVLETTVPD
;
A
#
# COMPACT_ATOMS: atom_id res chain seq x y z
N SER A 1 8.54 9.41 9.03
CA SER A 1 9.49 9.49 10.16
C SER A 1 10.78 8.85 9.68
N ALA A 2 11.94 9.36 10.08
CA ALA A 2 13.21 8.92 9.47
C ALA A 2 13.45 7.41 9.59
N LEU A 3 13.07 6.77 10.71
CA LEU A 3 13.24 5.31 10.87
C LEU A 3 12.41 4.52 9.85
N LEU A 4 11.14 4.86 9.65
CA LEU A 4 10.27 4.15 8.70
C LEU A 4 10.81 4.29 7.27
N GLU A 5 11.18 5.50 6.88
CA GLU A 5 11.75 5.80 5.57
C GLU A 5 13.02 4.99 5.29
N MET A 6 13.92 4.87 6.28
CA MET A 6 15.13 4.06 6.15
C MET A 6 14.85 2.56 6.11
N VAL A 7 13.87 2.07 6.88
CA VAL A 7 13.44 0.66 6.83
C VAL A 7 12.86 0.31 5.47
N VAL A 8 12.02 1.19 4.91
CA VAL A 8 11.48 1.02 3.56
C VAL A 8 12.61 1.00 2.54
N LEU A 9 13.51 1.98 2.56
CA LEU A 9 14.62 2.05 1.60
C LEU A 9 15.57 0.83 1.66
N ALA A 10 15.72 0.21 2.84
CA ALA A 10 16.54 -0.99 3.02
C ALA A 10 15.82 -2.29 2.66
N SER A 11 14.52 -2.26 2.36
CA SER A 11 13.71 -3.45 2.06
C SER A 11 13.68 -3.73 0.56
N ASP A 12 13.57 -5.00 0.17
CA ASP A 12 13.30 -5.38 -1.22
C ASP A 12 11.81 -5.22 -1.60
N LEU A 13 10.93 -5.36 -0.61
CA LEU A 13 9.48 -5.34 -0.74
C LEU A 13 8.85 -4.88 0.57
N VAL A 14 7.80 -4.07 0.48
CA VAL A 14 6.97 -3.70 1.63
C VAL A 14 5.61 -4.38 1.49
N VAL A 15 5.18 -5.09 2.52
CA VAL A 15 3.81 -5.64 2.59
C VAL A 15 3.04 -4.92 3.68
N SER A 16 1.86 -4.40 3.36
CA SER A 16 1.03 -3.65 4.30
C SER A 16 -0.38 -4.23 4.38
N PRO A 17 -0.83 -4.67 5.58
CA PRO A 17 -2.23 -5.03 5.77
C PRO A 17 -3.09 -3.77 5.79
N LEU A 18 -4.21 -3.79 5.05
CA LEU A 18 -5.16 -2.70 4.95
C LEU A 18 -6.57 -3.20 5.19
N GLN A 19 -7.30 -2.57 6.09
CA GLN A 19 -8.72 -2.87 6.27
C GLN A 19 -9.52 -2.43 5.04
N PRO A 20 -10.60 -3.16 4.65
CA PRO A 20 -11.49 -2.77 3.57
C PRO A 20 -12.35 -1.56 4.01
N ASN A 21 -11.74 -0.39 4.07
CA ASN A 21 -12.37 0.87 4.45
C ASN A 21 -11.87 1.99 3.56
N MET A 22 -12.80 2.74 2.95
CA MET A 22 -12.47 3.79 1.98
C MET A 22 -11.67 4.94 2.57
N LEU A 23 -11.94 5.37 3.81
CA LEU A 23 -11.19 6.45 4.45
C LEU A 23 -9.76 5.98 4.71
N THR A 24 -9.60 4.84 5.37
CA THR A 24 -8.29 4.23 5.66
C THR A 24 -7.49 4.02 4.38
N ALA A 25 -8.11 3.53 3.30
CA ALA A 25 -7.44 3.33 2.02
C ALA A 25 -6.92 4.65 1.41
N ARG A 26 -7.72 5.72 1.44
CA ARG A 26 -7.31 7.03 0.91
C ARG A 26 -6.22 7.68 1.74
N GLU A 27 -6.31 7.60 3.06
CA GLU A 27 -5.27 8.10 3.97
C GLU A 27 -3.96 7.33 3.81
N PHE A 28 -4.05 6.00 3.71
CA PHE A 28 -2.92 5.15 3.41
C PHE A 28 -2.29 5.50 2.07
N ASN A 29 -3.07 5.60 1.00
CA ASN A 29 -2.56 5.95 -0.33
C ASN A 29 -1.80 7.28 -0.30
N ARG A 30 -2.42 8.33 0.25
CA ARG A 30 -1.81 9.66 0.34
C ARG A 30 -0.51 9.63 1.14
N GLY A 31 -0.51 9.00 2.32
CA GLY A 31 0.67 8.94 3.19
C GLY A 31 1.81 8.13 2.57
N THR A 32 1.49 6.99 1.98
CA THR A 32 2.45 6.10 1.33
C THR A 32 3.08 6.77 0.12
N MET A 33 2.29 7.41 -0.75
CA MET A 33 2.83 8.13 -1.91
C MET A 33 3.74 9.28 -1.48
N GLN A 34 3.34 10.07 -0.47
CA GLN A 34 4.18 11.13 0.08
C GLN A 34 5.52 10.61 0.61
N MET A 35 5.52 9.44 1.26
CA MET A 35 6.75 8.81 1.73
C MET A 35 7.61 8.32 0.56
N LEU A 36 7.04 7.60 -0.41
CA LEU A 36 7.77 7.08 -1.57
C LEU A 36 8.39 8.21 -2.39
N ASP A 37 7.65 9.30 -2.61
CA ASP A 37 8.15 10.51 -3.29
C ASP A 37 9.33 11.13 -2.53
N GLY A 38 9.25 11.15 -1.19
CA GLY A 38 10.35 11.59 -0.32
C GLY A 38 11.60 10.72 -0.43
N LEU A 39 11.46 9.46 -0.85
CA LEU A 39 12.59 8.54 -1.04
C LEU A 39 13.20 8.60 -2.44
N ARG A 40 12.50 9.10 -3.47
CA ARG A 40 13.00 9.20 -4.86
C ARG A 40 14.40 9.81 -5.01
N PRO A 41 14.82 10.84 -4.24
CA PRO A 41 16.17 11.38 -4.36
C PRO A 41 17.28 10.35 -4.13
N TYR A 42 17.03 9.29 -3.35
CA TYR A 42 17.98 8.21 -3.09
C TYR A 42 18.23 7.30 -4.30
N GLU A 43 17.34 7.29 -5.30
CA GLU A 43 17.57 6.55 -6.55
C GLU A 43 18.82 7.05 -7.30
N ARG A 44 19.14 8.35 -7.17
CA ARG A 44 20.36 8.95 -7.75
C ARG A 44 21.64 8.43 -7.10
N LEU A 45 21.54 7.82 -5.91
CA LEU A 45 22.64 7.17 -5.21
C LEU A 45 22.71 5.67 -5.51
N GLY A 46 21.91 5.17 -6.46
CA GLY A 46 21.87 3.77 -6.85
C GLY A 46 20.99 2.89 -5.96
N MET A 47 20.25 3.49 -5.01
CA MET A 47 19.26 2.76 -4.22
C MET A 47 18.00 2.49 -5.03
N ARG A 48 17.25 1.46 -4.66
CA ARG A 48 15.98 1.13 -5.29
C ARG A 48 14.85 1.41 -4.30
N ILE A 49 13.80 2.05 -4.78
CA ILE A 49 12.59 2.20 -3.96
C ILE A 49 11.80 0.89 -4.08
N PRO A 50 11.48 0.22 -2.96
CA PRO A 50 10.73 -1.02 -3.02
C PRO A 50 9.31 -0.77 -3.48
N LYS A 51 8.72 -1.80 -4.07
CA LYS A 51 7.27 -1.84 -4.31
C LYS A 51 6.55 -2.08 -2.99
N VAL A 52 5.35 -1.51 -2.90
CA VAL A 52 4.41 -1.74 -1.81
C VAL A 52 3.31 -2.68 -2.29
N GLN A 53 3.11 -3.77 -1.56
CA GLN A 53 2.03 -4.72 -1.77
C GLN A 53 1.04 -4.63 -0.63
N ILE A 54 -0.20 -4.35 -0.96
CA ILE A 54 -1.30 -4.25 -0.01
C ILE A 54 -1.99 -5.60 0.07
N VAL A 55 -2.18 -6.09 1.29
CA VAL A 55 -3.03 -7.24 1.59
C VAL A 55 -4.30 -6.72 2.25
N ILE A 56 -5.46 -7.02 1.68
CA ILE A 56 -6.72 -6.66 2.32
C ILE A 56 -6.93 -7.59 3.51
N ASN A 57 -7.03 -6.99 4.70
CA ASN A 57 -7.12 -7.66 5.99
C ASN A 57 -8.52 -7.48 6.60
N CYS A 58 -9.03 -8.50 7.27
CA CYS A 58 -10.36 -8.49 7.88
C CYS A 58 -11.49 -8.33 6.85
N LEU A 59 -11.41 -9.04 5.72
CA LEU A 59 -12.50 -9.06 4.75
C LEU A 59 -13.56 -10.09 5.19
N ASP A 60 -14.70 -9.61 5.66
CA ASP A 60 -15.88 -10.43 5.94
C ASP A 60 -16.59 -10.86 4.64
N GLN A 61 -17.42 -11.90 4.72
CA GLN A 61 -18.06 -12.53 3.56
C GLN A 61 -19.37 -11.87 3.11
N THR A 62 -19.62 -10.62 3.50
CA THR A 62 -20.84 -9.91 3.10
C THR A 62 -20.71 -9.32 1.69
N ASN A 63 -21.84 -9.10 1.01
CA ASN A 63 -21.85 -8.48 -0.33
C ASN A 63 -21.27 -7.06 -0.31
N ASP A 64 -21.49 -6.31 0.77
CA ASP A 64 -20.99 -4.95 0.94
C ASP A 64 -19.46 -4.94 0.96
N SER A 65 -18.85 -5.95 1.57
CA SER A 65 -17.39 -6.05 1.70
C SER A 65 -16.69 -6.34 0.39
N ARG A 66 -17.35 -7.05 -0.54
CA ARG A 66 -16.83 -7.22 -1.92
C ARG A 66 -16.81 -5.89 -2.68
N ALA A 67 -17.89 -5.11 -2.59
CA ALA A 67 -17.94 -3.79 -3.24
C ALA A 67 -16.90 -2.83 -2.64
N ILE A 68 -16.70 -2.86 -1.33
CA ILE A 68 -15.65 -2.06 -0.69
C ILE A 68 -14.25 -2.54 -1.13
N HIS A 69 -14.02 -3.86 -1.23
CA HIS A 69 -12.76 -4.41 -1.74
C HIS A 69 -12.41 -3.89 -3.14
N GLU A 70 -13.35 -3.94 -4.08
CA GLU A 70 -13.16 -3.44 -5.44
C GLU A 70 -12.88 -1.93 -5.47
N ASN A 71 -13.63 -1.15 -4.69
CA ASN A 71 -13.42 0.29 -4.60
C ASN A 71 -12.07 0.64 -3.97
N VAL A 72 -11.61 -0.12 -2.97
CA VAL A 72 -10.30 0.05 -2.35
C VAL A 72 -9.21 -0.23 -3.36
N ARG A 73 -9.32 -1.31 -4.14
CA ARG A 73 -8.36 -1.62 -5.21
C ARG A 73 -8.25 -0.50 -6.24
N ALA A 74 -9.39 0.04 -6.69
CA ALA A 74 -9.44 1.12 -7.67
C ALA A 74 -8.68 2.39 -7.23
N ILE A 75 -8.51 2.64 -5.92
CA ILE A 75 -7.70 3.78 -5.42
C ILE A 75 -6.21 3.63 -5.78
N PHE A 76 -5.71 2.39 -5.89
CA PHE A 76 -4.30 2.09 -6.06
C PHE A 76 -3.90 1.77 -7.50
N ASP A 77 -4.86 1.54 -8.40
CA ASP A 77 -4.61 1.17 -9.81
C ASP A 77 -3.82 2.23 -10.60
N GLU A 78 -3.80 3.48 -10.13
CA GLU A 78 -3.08 4.58 -10.78
C GLU A 78 -1.57 4.62 -10.45
N HIS A 79 -1.09 3.81 -9.49
CA HIS A 79 0.27 3.91 -8.93
C HIS A 79 1.14 2.71 -9.32
N GLN A 80 2.28 2.94 -9.96
CA GLN A 80 3.16 1.84 -10.42
C GLN A 80 3.94 1.14 -9.29
N ASP A 81 4.17 1.86 -8.19
CA ASP A 81 4.95 1.36 -7.05
C ASP A 81 4.08 0.69 -5.99
N ILE A 82 2.75 0.79 -6.10
CA ILE A 82 1.79 0.20 -5.17
C ILE A 82 0.91 -0.80 -5.92
N SER A 83 0.63 -1.94 -5.32
CA SER A 83 -0.31 -2.92 -5.87
C SER A 83 -1.11 -3.57 -4.76
N VAL A 84 -2.36 -3.94 -5.06
CA VAL A 84 -3.20 -4.75 -4.15
C VAL A 84 -3.10 -6.20 -4.57
N LEU A 85 -2.79 -7.09 -3.63
CA LEU A 85 -2.74 -8.52 -3.90
C LEU A 85 -4.15 -9.11 -4.08
N GLU A 86 -4.24 -10.15 -4.90
CA GLU A 86 -5.48 -10.93 -5.07
C GLU A 86 -5.89 -11.69 -3.81
N THR A 87 -4.92 -11.98 -2.94
CA THR A 87 -5.15 -12.71 -1.70
C THR A 87 -5.60 -11.76 -0.59
N THR A 88 -6.59 -12.21 0.18
CA THR A 88 -7.11 -11.50 1.37
C THR A 88 -6.85 -12.32 2.63
N VAL A 89 -6.71 -11.65 3.77
CA VAL A 89 -6.72 -12.31 5.08
C VAL A 89 -8.14 -12.24 5.62
N PRO A 90 -8.81 -13.39 5.82
CA PRO A 90 -10.16 -13.43 6.39
C PRO A 90 -10.15 -13.02 7.86
N ASP A 91 -11.32 -12.60 8.37
CA ASP A 91 -11.57 -12.41 9.81
C ASP A 91 -11.48 -13.72 10.61
#